data_AF-Q53L34-F1
#
_entry.id   AF-Q53L34-F1
#
_cell.length_a   1.000
_cell.length_b   1.000
_cell.length_c   1.000
_cell.angle_alpha   90.00
_cell.angle_beta   90.00
_cell.angle_gamma   90.00
#
_symmetry.space_group_name_H-M   'P 1'
#
loop_
_entity.id
_entity.type
_entity.pdbx_description
1 polymer ?
#
loop_
_entity_poly.entity_id
_entity_poly.type
_entity_poly.pdbx_seq_one_letter_code
_entity_poly.pdbx_strand_id
1 'polypeptide(L)'
;MASSQSDGSSSYSQHSSRSPIPYRVGPFDYQSAVMCDCRVKAAWWISWSPDNPSRRYFKCRNAQEGGCGFYAWYDGPTTTFIREVLNDLRDAVWSARREKERLVWLSKKRG
;
A
#
# COMPACT_ATOMS: atom_id res chain seq x y z
N MET A 1 37.48 -1.95 -22.88
CA MET A 1 36.13 -1.45 -23.24
C MET A 1 35.25 -1.61 -22.01
N ALA A 2 35.13 -0.58 -21.17
CA ALA A 2 34.34 -0.64 -19.94
C ALA A 2 32.89 -0.25 -20.25
N SER A 3 31.95 -1.16 -20.01
CA SER A 3 30.51 -0.88 -20.10
C SER A 3 29.98 -0.53 -18.72
N SER A 4 29.51 0.71 -18.57
CA SER A 4 28.89 1.23 -17.35
C SER A 4 27.50 0.60 -17.15
N GLN A 5 27.32 -0.12 -16.04
CA GLN A 5 26.01 -0.61 -15.60
C GLN A 5 25.26 0.53 -14.90
N SER A 6 24.08 0.87 -15.41
CA SER A 6 23.15 1.83 -14.81
C SER A 6 22.01 1.09 -14.12
N ASP A 7 22.21 0.72 -12.85
CA ASP A 7 21.19 0.14 -11.97
C ASP A 7 20.54 1.23 -11.10
N GLY A 8 19.72 2.09 -11.71
CA GLY A 8 19.33 3.36 -11.08
C GLY A 8 17.84 3.70 -10.93
N SER A 9 16.86 2.85 -11.30
CA SER A 9 15.47 3.35 -11.38
C SER A 9 14.29 2.36 -11.23
N SER A 10 14.37 1.35 -10.36
CA SER A 10 13.21 0.43 -10.13
C SER A 10 12.68 0.39 -8.69
N SER A 11 13.44 0.84 -7.70
CA SER A 11 13.02 0.69 -6.29
C SER A 11 11.82 1.57 -5.93
N TYR A 12 11.74 2.80 -6.44
CA TYR A 12 10.64 3.74 -6.14
C TYR A 12 9.25 3.14 -6.45
N SER A 13 9.09 2.49 -7.61
CA SER A 13 7.81 1.95 -8.07
C SER A 13 7.35 0.73 -7.27
N GLN A 14 8.29 -0.09 -6.77
CA GLN A 14 7.95 -1.29 -6.00
C GLN A 14 7.51 -0.99 -4.56
N HIS A 15 7.95 0.14 -3.99
CA HIS A 15 7.60 0.50 -2.61
C HIS A 15 6.29 1.29 -2.49
N SER A 16 5.82 1.93 -3.55
CA SER A 16 4.62 2.77 -3.51
C SER A 16 3.33 1.99 -3.23
N SER A 17 3.29 0.70 -3.57
CA SER A 17 2.10 -0.15 -3.42
C SER A 17 2.07 -0.99 -2.15
N ARG A 18 3.22 -1.19 -1.47
CA ARG A 18 3.28 -2.01 -0.26
C ARG A 18 2.83 -1.20 0.95
N SER A 19 2.01 -1.82 1.79
CA SER A 19 1.53 -1.18 3.01
C SER A 19 2.70 -0.86 3.94
N PRO A 20 2.93 0.41 4.33
CA PRO A 20 3.93 0.76 5.33
C PRO A 20 3.54 0.25 6.71
N ILE A 21 2.27 -0.08 6.96
CA ILE A 21 1.78 -0.58 8.25
C ILE A 21 1.02 -1.91 8.10
N PRO A 22 1.09 -2.84 9.06
CA PRO A 22 0.27 -4.05 9.02
C PRO A 22 -1.23 -3.72 9.07
N TYR A 23 -2.04 -4.51 8.37
CA TYR A 23 -3.50 -4.47 8.51
C TYR A 23 -3.87 -4.95 9.92
N ARG A 24 -4.65 -4.14 10.65
CA ARG A 24 -5.19 -4.53 11.97
C ARG A 24 -6.54 -5.23 11.89
N VAL A 25 -7.27 -5.01 10.81
CA VAL A 25 -8.59 -5.58 10.53
C VAL A 25 -8.48 -6.30 9.20
N GLY A 26 -8.89 -7.57 9.13
CA GLY A 26 -8.86 -8.32 7.89
C GLY A 26 -9.86 -7.76 6.88
N PRO A 27 -9.67 -8.02 5.57
CA PRO A 27 -10.51 -7.47 4.52
C PRO A 27 -11.98 -7.88 4.61
N PHE A 28 -12.32 -8.88 5.42
CA PHE A 28 -13.69 -9.39 5.61
C PHE A 28 -14.23 -9.21 7.04
N ASP A 29 -13.47 -8.59 7.95
CA ASP A 29 -13.82 -8.52 9.38
C ASP A 29 -14.69 -7.28 9.73
N TYR A 30 -15.05 -6.48 8.74
CA TYR A 30 -15.93 -5.31 8.93
C TYR A 30 -17.40 -5.72 9.12
N GLN A 31 -18.13 -4.93 9.89
CA GLN A 31 -19.56 -5.11 10.14
C GLN A 31 -20.42 -4.45 9.04
N SER A 32 -21.62 -4.99 8.84
CA SER A 32 -22.53 -4.75 7.71
C SER A 32 -21.90 -5.16 6.37
N ALA A 33 -22.37 -6.28 5.82
CA ALA A 33 -21.86 -6.79 4.54
C ALA A 33 -22.20 -5.82 3.40
N VAL A 34 -21.16 -5.42 2.66
CA VAL A 34 -21.31 -4.74 1.38
C VAL A 34 -21.17 -5.79 0.30
N MET A 35 -22.23 -6.00 -0.48
CA MET A 35 -22.29 -7.05 -1.49
C MET A 35 -21.85 -6.50 -2.83
N CYS A 36 -20.93 -7.21 -3.49
CA CYS A 36 -20.64 -6.95 -4.89
C CYS A 36 -21.73 -7.55 -5.80
N ASP A 37 -21.64 -7.31 -7.11
CA ASP A 37 -22.64 -7.79 -8.08
C ASP A 37 -22.72 -9.32 -8.14
N CYS A 38 -21.64 -10.03 -7.78
CA CYS A 38 -21.63 -11.49 -7.64
C CYS A 38 -22.39 -12.00 -6.39
N ARG A 39 -23.03 -11.11 -5.61
CA ARG A 39 -23.73 -11.44 -4.35
C ARG A 39 -22.83 -12.10 -3.31
N VAL A 40 -21.55 -11.73 -3.30
CA VAL A 40 -20.59 -12.08 -2.24
C VAL A 40 -20.10 -10.83 -1.51
N LYS A 41 -19.73 -10.99 -0.23
CA LYS A 41 -19.15 -9.90 0.58
C LYS A 41 -17.88 -9.37 -0.09
N ALA A 42 -17.85 -8.06 -0.34
CA ALA A 42 -16.69 -7.38 -0.90
C ALA A 42 -15.52 -7.40 0.09
N ALA A 43 -14.29 -7.39 -0.42
CA ALA A 43 -13.11 -7.21 0.40
C ALA A 43 -12.88 -5.71 0.66
N TRP A 44 -12.54 -5.36 1.89
CA TRP A 44 -12.22 -4.00 2.30
C TRP A 44 -10.70 -3.80 2.34
N TRP A 45 -10.22 -2.88 1.52
CA TRP A 45 -8.80 -2.60 1.30
C TRP A 45 -8.44 -1.17 1.68
N ILE A 46 -7.15 -0.92 1.86
CA ILE A 46 -6.57 0.41 2.09
C ILE A 46 -5.76 0.76 0.86
N SER A 47 -6.02 1.92 0.25
CA SER A 47 -5.17 2.49 -0.81
C SER A 47 -3.90 3.07 -0.19
N TRP A 48 -2.78 2.80 -0.85
CA TRP A 48 -1.47 3.38 -0.54
C TRP A 48 -0.94 4.30 -1.64
N SER A 49 -1.78 4.60 -2.64
CA SER A 49 -1.43 5.53 -3.71
C SER A 49 -1.17 6.93 -3.15
N PRO A 50 -0.27 7.72 -3.76
CA PRO A 50 -0.04 9.12 -3.37
C PRO A 50 -1.29 9.99 -3.35
N ASP A 51 -2.26 9.70 -4.24
CA ASP A 51 -3.50 10.49 -4.37
C ASP A 51 -4.56 10.11 -3.34
N ASN A 52 -4.57 8.86 -2.88
CA ASN A 52 -5.54 8.36 -1.91
C ASN A 52 -4.80 7.62 -0.78
N PRO A 53 -3.90 8.29 -0.03
CA PRO A 53 -3.14 7.64 1.01
C PRO A 53 -4.07 7.24 2.16
N SER A 54 -3.92 6.01 2.63
CA SER A 54 -4.68 5.42 3.73
C SER A 54 -6.20 5.36 3.52
N ARG A 55 -6.71 5.63 2.31
CA ARG A 55 -8.16 5.69 2.03
C ARG A 55 -8.73 4.30 1.80
N ARG A 56 -9.82 3.96 2.50
CA ARG A 56 -10.38 2.61 2.46
C ARG A 56 -11.41 2.46 1.34
N TYR A 57 -11.42 1.30 0.69
CA TYR A 57 -12.33 0.99 -0.42
C TYR A 57 -12.77 -0.48 -0.40
N PHE A 58 -13.95 -0.74 -0.94
CA PHE A 58 -14.45 -2.07 -1.22
C PHE A 58 -14.08 -2.50 -2.64
N LYS A 59 -13.77 -3.78 -2.82
CA LYS A 59 -13.58 -4.39 -4.14
C LYS A 59 -14.12 -5.82 -4.15
N CYS A 60 -14.62 -6.29 -5.29
CA CYS A 60 -14.98 -7.70 -5.43
C CYS A 60 -13.80 -8.60 -5.03
N ARG A 61 -14.05 -9.59 -4.17
CA ARG A 61 -13.01 -10.54 -3.71
C ARG A 61 -12.41 -11.37 -4.85
N ASN A 62 -13.17 -11.56 -5.94
CA ASN A 62 -12.75 -12.35 -7.10
C ASN A 62 -12.29 -11.46 -8.27
N ALA A 63 -12.04 -10.15 -8.06
CA ALA A 63 -11.76 -9.22 -9.15
C ALA A 63 -10.53 -9.59 -10.01
N GLN A 64 -9.57 -10.35 -9.46
CA GLN A 64 -8.41 -10.86 -10.21
C GLN A 64 -8.66 -12.21 -10.89
N GLU A 65 -9.75 -12.89 -10.54
CA GLU A 65 -10.12 -14.24 -10.97
C GLU A 65 -11.39 -14.21 -11.87
N GLY A 66 -11.68 -13.06 -12.49
CA GLY A 66 -12.87 -12.89 -13.36
C GLY A 66 -14.17 -12.52 -12.63
N GLY A 67 -14.10 -12.12 -11.37
CA GLY A 67 -15.23 -11.53 -10.63
C GLY A 67 -15.69 -10.18 -11.18
N CYS A 68 -16.79 -9.65 -10.65
CA CYS A 68 -17.33 -8.36 -11.09
C CYS A 68 -16.38 -7.19 -10.80
N GLY A 69 -16.58 -6.09 -11.55
CA GLY A 69 -15.84 -4.84 -11.40
C GLY A 69 -16.25 -3.99 -10.19
N PHE A 70 -17.04 -4.54 -9.25
CA PHE A 70 -17.53 -3.79 -8.10
C PHE A 70 -16.40 -3.10 -7.35
N TYR A 71 -16.57 -1.80 -7.16
CA TYR A 71 -15.66 -0.93 -6.45
C TYR A 71 -16.45 0.22 -5.81
N ALA A 72 -16.15 0.53 -4.55
CA ALA A 72 -16.73 1.67 -3.87
C ALA A 72 -15.78 2.22 -2.80
N TRP A 73 -15.71 3.54 -2.65
CA TRP A 73 -14.97 4.13 -1.54
C TRP A 73 -15.74 3.94 -0.23
N TYR A 74 -15.02 3.55 0.83
CA TYR A 74 -15.56 3.53 2.19
C TYR A 74 -15.38 4.90 2.86
N ASP A 75 -14.18 5.47 2.73
CA ASP A 75 -13.89 6.82 3.21
C ASP A 75 -14.15 7.85 2.11
N GLY A 76 -14.62 9.04 2.52
CA GLY A 76 -14.62 10.23 1.66
C GLY A 76 -13.20 10.63 1.22
N PRO A 77 -13.08 11.57 0.26
CA PRO A 77 -11.77 12.13 -0.07
C PRO A 77 -11.16 12.82 1.16
N THR A 78 -9.84 12.72 1.30
CA THR A 78 -9.10 13.48 2.33
C THR A 78 -8.83 14.90 1.85
N THR A 79 -8.54 15.81 2.78
CA THR A 79 -8.07 17.15 2.41
C THR A 79 -6.65 17.08 1.83
N THR A 80 -6.27 18.10 1.06
CA THR A 80 -4.92 18.21 0.49
C THR A 80 -3.85 18.15 1.57
N PHE A 81 -4.04 18.88 2.67
CA PHE A 81 -3.14 18.88 3.83
C PHE A 81 -2.96 17.48 4.44
N ILE A 82 -4.06 16.75 4.69
CA ILE A 82 -3.97 15.40 5.28
C ILE A 82 -3.30 14.43 4.30
N ARG A 83 -3.57 14.56 3.00
CA ARG A 83 -2.90 13.75 1.96
C ARG A 83 -1.39 13.99 1.95
N GLU A 84 -0.94 15.23 2.00
CA GLU A 84 0.48 15.60 2.07
C GLU A 84 1.15 15.03 3.32
N VAL A 85 0.59 15.29 4.50
CA VAL A 85 1.12 14.76 5.78
C VAL A 85 1.21 13.23 5.78
N LEU A 86 0.19 12.52 5.28
CA LEU A 86 0.21 11.05 5.23
C LEU A 86 1.27 10.52 4.26
N ASN A 87 1.51 11.20 3.14
CA ASN A 87 2.56 10.85 2.20
C ASN A 87 3.95 11.09 2.81
N ASP A 88 4.17 12.23 3.45
CA ASP A 88 5.46 12.56 4.10
C ASP A 88 5.80 11.56 5.20
N LEU A 89 4.81 11.20 6.03
CA LEU A 89 4.97 10.19 7.07
C LEU A 89 5.28 8.81 6.49
N ARG A 90 4.61 8.41 5.39
CA ARG A 90 4.92 7.16 4.69
C ARG A 90 6.37 7.15 4.21
N ASP A 91 6.82 8.24 3.62
CA ASP A 91 8.16 8.35 3.05
C ASP A 91 9.23 8.37 4.14
N ALA A 92 8.97 9.03 5.28
CA ALA A 92 9.78 8.97 6.48
C ALA A 92 9.89 7.54 7.04
N VAL A 93 8.78 6.80 7.12
CA VAL A 93 8.78 5.38 7.55
C VAL A 93 9.64 4.51 6.62
N TRP A 94 9.51 4.70 5.31
CA TRP A 94 10.34 3.97 4.34
C TRP A 94 11.82 4.33 4.43
N SER A 95 12.14 5.61 4.62
CA SER A 95 13.52 6.05 4.85
C SER A 95 14.12 5.40 6.09
N ALA A 96 13.39 5.41 7.20
CA ALA A 96 13.81 4.77 8.45
C ALA A 96 14.00 3.25 8.30
N ARG A 97 13.14 2.57 7.53
CA ARG A 97 13.29 1.13 7.24
C ARG A 97 14.57 0.83 6.46
N ARG A 98 14.86 1.61 5.42
CA ARG A 98 16.10 1.44 4.63
C ARG A 98 17.35 1.67 5.47
N GLU A 99 17.35 2.70 6.30
CA GLU A 99 18.49 2.96 7.19
C GLU A 99 18.65 1.84 8.22
N LYS A 100 17.55 1.34 8.80
CA LYS A 100 17.59 0.16 9.68
C LYS A 100 18.18 -1.07 8.97
N GLU A 101 17.74 -1.36 7.75
CA GLU A 101 18.26 -2.48 6.94
C GLU A 101 19.76 -2.33 6.66
N ARG A 102 20.21 -1.11 6.32
CA ARG A 102 21.63 -0.78 6.12
C ARG A 102 22.46 -0.98 7.39
N LEU A 103 21.97 -0.51 8.54
CA LEU A 103 22.64 -0.66 9.84
C LEU A 103 22.73 -2.14 10.25
N VAL A 104 21.67 -2.92 10.04
CA VAL A 104 21.66 -4.38 10.27
C VAL A 104 22.65 -5.11 9.35
N TRP A 105 22.76 -4.68 8.10
CA TRP A 105 23.75 -5.26 7.18
C TRP A 105 25.19 -4.92 7.58
N LEU A 106 25.45 -3.68 8.01
CA LEU A 106 26.77 -3.27 8.51
C LEU A 106 27.17 -3.99 9.79
N SER A 107 26.23 -4.25 10.71
CA SER A 107 26.53 -4.98 11.95
C SER A 107 26.91 -6.44 11.66
N LYS A 108 26.22 -7.09 10.70
CA LYS A 108 26.54 -8.45 10.23
C LYS A 108 27.89 -8.56 9.52
N LYS A 109 28.44 -7.47 8.99
CA LYS A 109 29.78 -7.48 8.37
C LYS A 109 30.92 -7.31 9.36
N ARG A 110 30.63 -6.87 10.59
CA ARG A 110 31.63 -6.60 11.63
C ARG A 110 31.80 -7.74 12.64
N GLY A 111 30.83 -8.66 12.71
CA GLY A 111 30.92 -9.90 13.50
C GLY A 111 31.15 -11.08 12.58
#